data_AF-A0A2V8ZQE9-F1
#
_entry.id   AF-A0A2V8ZQE9-F1
#
_cell.length_a   1.000
_cell.length_b   1.000
_cell.length_c   1.000
_cell.angle_alpha   90.00
_cell.angle_beta   90.00
_cell.angle_gamma   90.00
#
_symmetry.space_group_name_H-M   'P 1'
#
loop_
_entity.id
_entity.type
_entity.pdbx_description
1 polymer ?
#
loop_
_entity_poly.entity_id
_entity_poly.type
_entity_poly.pdbx_seq_one_letter_code
_entity_poly.pdbx_strand_id
1 'polypeptide(L)'
;MEFRGPGAGAVARKFANGSDLLQRALAKGLFSLALTLVLACLTCPRAWGDVGIVLNESMDTSLDRISGTGHSAVYFSGICPESPVRLRLCREDENGSVMSNYINIGEELRFEWNIVPLNIYLYGVEDPRFRPLFGSFKIKSLLEERYRTNYLSGYCDGPPCSTSNKAEWREMVAATLVRSIYIFVIDTTVEQDRELITQFNWSPNENHFNGITRNCADFTKRVINTYFPHAANTDYINDFGMTSPKAIARSFARYGVRNPESNFRVLHFAQVPGTIKRSRDVRSGTEQLYRSKKLLIPMLIFADYGVPAVAASYLLTGRFSPQREFEKHPAEDENGREKRGPVKAQKEQAAVVGSSAEWKRYRQELNSLLEERDTAENIGEQVDLKRFFKYVNKVGTPRMDIDGALWMEIPGKGQPLHVGLSANNILGQGSDTQLAYSLLLWRTNGVLKSPKHGRETMPEFEEHWELLQQARMENAMILARGRMTDEGNLRGDASAGNDD
;
A
#
# COMPACT_ATOMS: atom_id res chain seq x y z
N MET A 1 -27.50 -59.46 -90.90
CA MET A 1 -28.88 -59.31 -90.40
C MET A 1 -28.74 -58.78 -89.00
N GLU A 2 -29.20 -57.59 -88.57
CA GLU A 2 -30.25 -56.66 -88.97
C GLU A 2 -29.79 -55.24 -88.55
N PHE A 3 -29.89 -54.25 -89.45
CA PHE A 3 -30.80 -53.09 -89.44
C PHE A 3 -30.59 -51.97 -88.38
N ARG A 4 -30.60 -50.75 -88.93
CA ARG A 4 -30.45 -49.40 -88.37
C ARG A 4 -31.44 -49.01 -87.26
N GLY A 5 -31.05 -48.02 -86.45
CA GLY A 5 -31.97 -47.03 -85.86
C GLY A 5 -31.32 -46.06 -84.85
N PRO A 6 -31.27 -44.74 -85.10
CA PRO A 6 -30.64 -43.73 -84.24
C PRO A 6 -31.64 -43.05 -83.28
N GLY A 7 -31.19 -42.53 -82.13
CA GLY A 7 -32.09 -41.77 -81.25
C GLY A 7 -31.45 -41.17 -79.99
N ALA A 8 -31.27 -39.85 -80.03
CA ALA A 8 -31.34 -38.84 -78.98
C ALA A 8 -31.21 -39.24 -77.49
N GLY A 9 -30.32 -38.54 -76.77
CA GLY A 9 -30.32 -38.57 -75.30
C GLY A 9 -29.27 -37.70 -74.61
N ALA A 10 -28.93 -36.53 -75.15
CA ALA A 10 -28.00 -35.58 -74.53
C ALA A 10 -28.71 -34.67 -73.50
N VAL A 11 -29.27 -35.21 -72.41
CA VAL A 11 -29.75 -34.40 -71.27
C VAL A 11 -29.69 -35.21 -69.97
N ALA A 12 -28.52 -35.42 -69.38
CA ALA A 12 -28.42 -35.90 -67.98
C ALA A 12 -27.01 -35.76 -67.37
N ARG A 13 -26.33 -34.60 -67.51
CA ARG A 13 -25.12 -34.31 -66.73
C ARG A 13 -25.01 -32.83 -66.40
N LYS A 14 -25.88 -32.31 -65.52
CA LYS A 14 -25.65 -30.98 -64.93
C LYS A 14 -26.29 -30.71 -63.56
N PHE A 15 -26.82 -31.72 -62.87
CA PHE A 15 -27.46 -31.54 -61.54
C PHE A 15 -26.80 -32.29 -60.38
N ALA A 16 -25.64 -32.95 -60.57
CA ALA A 16 -24.97 -33.70 -59.50
C ALA A 16 -23.81 -32.97 -58.80
N ASN A 17 -23.34 -31.82 -59.31
CA ASN A 17 -22.17 -31.12 -58.74
C ASN A 17 -22.51 -29.94 -57.81
N GLY A 18 -23.74 -29.45 -57.81
CA GLY A 18 -24.11 -28.25 -57.04
C GLY A 18 -24.27 -28.50 -55.55
N SER A 19 -24.93 -29.61 -55.17
CA SER A 19 -25.19 -29.97 -53.78
C SER A 19 -23.91 -30.35 -53.02
N ASP A 20 -22.99 -31.05 -53.69
CA ASP A 20 -21.75 -31.54 -53.09
C ASP A 20 -20.74 -30.40 -52.85
N LEU A 21 -20.72 -29.38 -53.72
CA LEU A 21 -19.94 -28.15 -53.51
C LEU A 21 -20.50 -27.30 -52.36
N LEU A 22 -21.82 -27.21 -52.24
CA LEU A 22 -22.50 -26.44 -51.19
C LEU A 22 -22.31 -27.11 -49.81
N GLN A 23 -22.40 -28.44 -49.73
CA GLN A 23 -22.12 -29.19 -48.50
C GLN A 23 -20.66 -29.07 -48.07
N ARG A 24 -19.69 -29.14 -49.01
CA ARG A 24 -18.27 -28.96 -48.69
C ARG A 24 -17.93 -27.53 -48.27
N ALA A 25 -18.59 -26.53 -48.87
CA ALA A 25 -18.43 -25.13 -48.48
C ALA A 25 -18.99 -24.86 -47.07
N LEU A 26 -20.18 -25.41 -46.76
CA LEU A 26 -20.78 -25.31 -45.43
C LEU A 26 -19.97 -26.05 -44.37
N ALA A 27 -19.47 -27.25 -44.67
CA ALA A 27 -18.62 -28.02 -43.75
C ALA A 27 -17.30 -27.31 -43.45
N LYS A 28 -16.66 -26.70 -44.47
CA LYS A 28 -15.45 -25.87 -44.27
C LYS A 28 -15.73 -24.60 -43.48
N GLY A 29 -16.87 -23.95 -43.72
CA GLY A 29 -17.31 -22.77 -42.95
C GLY A 29 -17.54 -23.09 -41.48
N LEU A 30 -18.24 -24.20 -41.20
CA LEU A 30 -18.50 -24.68 -39.84
C LEU A 30 -17.21 -25.12 -39.13
N PHE A 31 -16.31 -25.81 -39.83
CA PHE A 31 -15.01 -26.20 -39.27
C PHE A 31 -14.12 -24.99 -38.98
N SER A 32 -14.10 -23.99 -39.87
CA SER A 32 -13.38 -22.74 -39.66
C SER A 32 -13.95 -21.94 -38.49
N LEU A 33 -15.28 -21.91 -38.34
CA LEU A 33 -15.96 -21.24 -37.22
C LEU A 33 -15.70 -21.96 -35.89
N ALA A 34 -15.73 -23.29 -35.89
CA ALA A 34 -15.40 -24.10 -34.72
C ALA A 34 -13.93 -23.93 -34.32
N LEU A 35 -13.02 -23.88 -35.28
CA LEU A 35 -11.60 -23.66 -35.04
C LEU A 35 -11.33 -22.24 -34.51
N THR A 36 -11.99 -21.21 -35.04
CA THR A 36 -11.87 -19.84 -34.48
C THR A 36 -12.49 -19.72 -33.09
N LEU A 37 -13.61 -20.41 -32.80
CA LEU A 37 -14.18 -20.47 -31.45
C LEU A 37 -13.24 -21.19 -30.47
N VAL A 38 -12.63 -22.30 -30.87
CA VAL A 38 -11.66 -23.03 -30.04
C VAL A 38 -10.38 -22.21 -29.82
N LEU A 39 -9.85 -21.56 -30.86
CA LEU A 39 -8.72 -20.64 -30.70
C LEU A 39 -9.10 -19.42 -29.84
N ALA A 40 -10.30 -18.86 -30.00
CA ALA A 40 -10.78 -17.75 -29.18
C ALA A 40 -10.90 -18.15 -27.70
N CYS A 41 -11.40 -19.35 -27.40
CA CYS A 41 -11.45 -19.91 -26.05
C CYS A 41 -10.06 -20.23 -25.47
N LEU A 42 -9.07 -20.56 -26.31
CA LEU A 42 -7.67 -20.74 -25.89
C LEU A 42 -6.94 -19.40 -25.69
N THR A 43 -7.43 -18.31 -26.29
CA THR A 43 -6.89 -16.95 -26.14
C THR A 43 -7.63 -16.08 -25.14
N CYS A 44 -8.66 -16.58 -24.45
CA CYS A 44 -9.24 -15.84 -23.33
C CYS A 44 -8.12 -15.61 -22.32
N PRO A 45 -7.74 -14.35 -22.02
CA PRO A 45 -6.86 -14.09 -20.89
C PRO A 45 -7.61 -14.67 -19.69
N ARG A 46 -7.05 -15.71 -19.07
CA ARG A 46 -7.47 -16.08 -17.73
C ARG A 46 -7.41 -14.76 -16.94
N ALA A 47 -8.53 -14.35 -16.34
CA ALA A 47 -8.50 -13.23 -15.43
C ALA A 47 -7.80 -13.73 -14.16
N TRP A 48 -6.66 -13.15 -13.83
CA TRP A 48 -5.82 -13.58 -12.70
C TRP A 48 -6.10 -12.64 -11.54
N GLY A 49 -6.42 -13.23 -10.39
CA GLY A 49 -6.44 -12.54 -9.12
C GLY A 49 -5.06 -12.65 -8.47
N ASP A 50 -4.86 -11.94 -7.37
CA ASP A 50 -3.69 -12.05 -6.52
C ASP A 50 -4.15 -12.06 -5.07
N VAL A 51 -3.51 -12.88 -4.24
CA VAL A 51 -3.74 -12.90 -2.80
C VAL A 51 -2.43 -12.69 -2.07
N GLY A 52 -2.49 -11.99 -0.95
CA GLY A 52 -1.30 -11.74 -0.16
C GLY A 52 -1.50 -11.67 1.33
N ILE A 53 -0.41 -11.90 2.06
CA ILE A 53 -0.32 -11.63 3.49
C ILE A 53 0.16 -10.19 3.65
N VAL A 54 -0.70 -9.35 4.23
CA VAL A 54 -0.33 -8.02 4.72
C VAL A 54 0.33 -8.21 6.08
N LEU A 55 1.58 -7.78 6.21
CA LEU A 55 2.34 -7.76 7.44
C LEU A 55 2.61 -6.31 7.86
N ASN A 56 1.89 -5.88 8.88
CA ASN A 56 2.06 -4.58 9.49
C ASN A 56 3.19 -4.59 10.51
N GLU A 57 4.09 -3.60 10.41
CA GLU A 57 5.11 -3.39 11.43
C GLU A 57 4.51 -3.09 12.82
N SER A 58 5.25 -3.44 13.86
CA SER A 58 4.80 -3.30 15.24
C SER A 58 4.77 -1.84 15.66
N MET A 59 3.69 -1.46 16.35
CA MET A 59 3.55 -0.16 16.98
C MET A 59 4.08 -0.18 18.42
N ASP A 60 4.58 0.94 18.94
CA ASP A 60 4.98 1.04 20.36
C ASP A 60 3.80 1.38 21.29
N THR A 61 2.58 1.05 20.85
CA THR A 61 1.30 1.27 21.54
C THR A 61 0.68 -0.07 21.95
N SER A 62 -0.28 -0.03 22.88
CA SER A 62 -1.10 -1.18 23.31
C SER A 62 -0.29 -2.46 23.64
N LEU A 63 -0.77 -3.62 23.18
CA LEU A 63 -0.15 -4.94 23.39
C LEU A 63 1.15 -5.09 22.60
N ASP A 64 1.24 -4.44 21.42
CA ASP A 64 2.42 -4.46 20.55
C ASP A 64 3.66 -3.85 21.21
N ARG A 65 3.49 -2.89 22.13
CA ARG A 65 4.59 -2.31 22.93
C ARG A 65 5.41 -3.37 23.67
N ILE A 66 4.78 -4.50 24.03
CA ILE A 66 5.41 -5.57 24.79
C ILE A 66 5.72 -6.75 23.88
N SER A 67 4.82 -7.14 22.99
CA SER A 67 4.97 -8.34 22.16
C SER A 67 5.82 -8.12 20.91
N GLY A 68 5.85 -6.90 20.34
CA GLY A 68 6.56 -6.64 19.09
C GLY A 68 6.01 -7.42 17.88
N THR A 69 4.79 -7.96 17.99
CA THR A 69 4.22 -8.96 17.08
C THR A 69 3.66 -8.40 15.79
N GLY A 70 3.33 -7.10 15.77
CA GLY A 70 2.68 -6.47 14.63
C GLY A 70 1.27 -7.03 14.39
N HIS A 71 0.75 -6.79 13.20
CA HIS A 71 -0.60 -7.23 12.81
C HIS A 71 -0.59 -7.85 11.41
N SER A 72 -1.46 -8.83 11.17
CA SER A 72 -1.62 -9.42 9.84
C SER A 72 -3.04 -9.29 9.31
N ALA A 73 -3.14 -9.10 7.99
CA ALA A 73 -4.39 -9.08 7.25
C ALA A 73 -4.19 -9.78 5.90
N VAL A 74 -5.25 -9.92 5.11
CA VAL A 74 -5.23 -10.52 3.77
C VAL A 74 -5.45 -9.43 2.73
N TYR A 75 -4.59 -9.37 1.73
CA TYR A 75 -4.75 -8.54 0.53
C TYR A 75 -5.37 -9.38 -0.58
N PHE A 76 -6.27 -8.78 -1.34
CA PHE A 76 -6.80 -9.32 -2.59
C PHE A 76 -6.72 -8.27 -3.68
N SER A 77 -6.22 -8.63 -4.87
CA SER A 77 -6.34 -7.75 -6.04
C SER A 77 -7.68 -7.90 -6.76
N GLY A 78 -8.30 -9.08 -6.69
CA GLY A 78 -9.55 -9.42 -7.40
C GLY A 78 -10.84 -9.36 -6.58
N ILE A 79 -10.74 -9.18 -5.26
CA ILE A 79 -11.90 -9.12 -4.35
C ILE A 79 -12.00 -7.72 -3.76
N CYS A 80 -13.20 -7.16 -3.79
CA CYS A 80 -13.52 -5.81 -3.31
C CYS A 80 -14.76 -5.83 -2.41
N PRO A 81 -14.93 -4.83 -1.53
CA PRO A 81 -16.12 -4.72 -0.70
C PRO A 81 -17.37 -4.36 -1.53
N GLU A 82 -18.45 -5.11 -1.34
CA GLU A 82 -19.82 -4.65 -1.64
C GLU A 82 -20.34 -3.79 -0.47
N SER A 83 -19.99 -4.19 0.75
CA SER A 83 -20.11 -3.43 2.00
C SER A 83 -18.90 -3.75 2.89
N PRO A 84 -18.72 -3.09 4.05
CA PRO A 84 -17.62 -3.40 4.98
C PRO A 84 -17.57 -4.87 5.44
N VAL A 85 -18.66 -5.62 5.28
CA VAL A 85 -18.82 -7.01 5.74
C VAL A 85 -19.36 -7.94 4.65
N ARG A 86 -19.22 -7.55 3.37
CA ARG A 86 -19.71 -8.34 2.23
C ARG A 86 -18.77 -8.21 1.04
N LEU A 87 -18.45 -9.34 0.41
CA LEU A 87 -17.46 -9.44 -0.65
C LEU A 87 -18.11 -9.45 -2.04
N ARG A 88 -17.39 -8.93 -3.03
CA ARG A 88 -17.69 -9.10 -4.46
C ARG A 88 -16.38 -9.12 -5.25
N LEU A 89 -16.46 -9.44 -6.53
CA LEU A 89 -15.33 -9.19 -7.42
C LEU A 89 -15.12 -7.69 -7.61
N CYS A 90 -13.86 -7.29 -7.76
CA CYS A 90 -13.49 -5.94 -8.13
C CYS A 90 -13.97 -5.59 -9.54
N ARG A 91 -14.22 -4.29 -9.73
CA ARG A 91 -14.42 -3.65 -11.04
C ARG A 91 -13.06 -3.33 -11.65
N GLU A 92 -13.05 -2.97 -12.93
CA GLU A 92 -11.82 -2.68 -13.67
C GLU A 92 -11.02 -1.49 -13.11
N ASP A 93 -11.68 -0.58 -12.41
CA ASP A 93 -11.10 0.64 -11.81
C ASP A 93 -10.71 0.49 -10.32
N GLU A 94 -10.79 -0.71 -9.75
CA GLU A 94 -10.52 -0.94 -8.34
C GLU A 94 -9.18 -1.66 -8.11
N ASN A 95 -8.41 -1.15 -7.14
CA ASN A 95 -7.08 -1.67 -6.76
C ASN A 95 -7.17 -2.75 -5.67
N GLY A 96 -8.22 -3.58 -5.69
CA GLY A 96 -8.40 -4.59 -4.68
C GLY A 96 -8.73 -4.06 -3.27
N SER A 97 -8.51 -4.91 -2.28
CA SER A 97 -8.93 -4.65 -0.90
C SER A 97 -8.08 -5.37 0.14
N VAL A 98 -8.23 -4.93 1.40
CA VAL A 98 -7.62 -5.58 2.56
C VAL A 98 -8.71 -6.03 3.51
N MET A 99 -8.69 -7.31 3.84
CA MET A 99 -9.59 -7.94 4.80
C MET A 99 -8.84 -8.32 6.07
N SER A 100 -9.38 -7.97 7.22
CA SER A 100 -8.74 -8.20 8.52
C SER A 100 -9.74 -8.69 9.54
N ASN A 101 -9.22 -9.41 10.54
CA ASN A 101 -9.95 -9.83 11.73
C ASN A 101 -9.48 -9.00 12.94
N TYR A 102 -10.44 -8.48 13.71
CA TYR A 102 -10.19 -7.68 14.91
C TYR A 102 -11.02 -8.14 16.10
N ILE A 103 -10.58 -7.73 17.30
CA ILE A 103 -11.18 -8.14 18.58
C ILE A 103 -12.60 -7.61 18.74
N ASN A 104 -12.81 -6.34 18.41
CA ASN A 104 -14.12 -5.69 18.40
C ASN A 104 -14.00 -4.38 17.62
N ILE A 105 -14.66 -4.28 16.48
CA ILE A 105 -14.83 -3.07 15.67
C ILE A 105 -15.48 -1.89 16.43
N GLY A 106 -15.90 -2.07 17.68
CA GLY A 106 -16.54 -1.04 18.50
C GLY A 106 -18.03 -0.90 18.22
N GLU A 107 -18.56 -1.72 17.31
CA GLU A 107 -19.94 -1.75 16.85
C GLU A 107 -20.84 -2.54 17.80
N GLU A 108 -22.15 -2.37 17.64
CA GLU A 108 -23.16 -3.17 18.37
C GLU A 108 -23.17 -4.64 17.90
N LEU A 109 -22.84 -4.88 16.62
CA LEU A 109 -22.74 -6.20 16.00
C LEU A 109 -21.29 -6.68 16.00
N ARG A 110 -21.06 -7.95 16.38
CA ARG A 110 -19.72 -8.53 16.51
C ARG A 110 -19.31 -9.25 15.22
N PHE A 111 -18.86 -8.53 14.20
CA PHE A 111 -18.31 -9.15 12.99
C PHE A 111 -16.91 -9.74 13.25
N GLU A 112 -16.63 -10.93 12.71
CA GLU A 112 -15.29 -11.57 12.75
C GLU A 112 -14.31 -10.80 11.87
N TRP A 113 -14.76 -10.33 10.72
CA TRP A 113 -13.91 -9.67 9.74
C TRP A 113 -14.59 -8.47 9.11
N ASN A 114 -13.77 -7.51 8.68
CA ASN A 114 -14.16 -6.41 7.83
C ASN A 114 -13.19 -6.27 6.65
N ILE A 115 -13.67 -5.62 5.59
CA ILE A 115 -12.91 -5.40 4.37
C ILE A 115 -13.01 -3.94 3.93
N VAL A 116 -11.90 -3.38 3.46
CA VAL A 116 -11.84 -2.01 2.94
C VAL A 116 -11.06 -1.97 1.64
N PRO A 117 -11.35 -1.03 0.72
CA PRO A 117 -10.54 -0.85 -0.48
C PRO A 117 -9.07 -0.61 -0.11
N LEU A 118 -8.13 -1.09 -0.93
CA LEU A 118 -6.70 -1.01 -0.58
C LEU A 118 -6.24 0.43 -0.32
N ASN A 119 -6.66 1.40 -1.13
CA ASN A 119 -6.28 2.80 -0.94
C ASN A 119 -6.84 3.38 0.36
N ILE A 120 -8.02 2.95 0.81
CA ILE A 120 -8.55 3.31 2.13
C ILE A 120 -7.67 2.72 3.22
N TYR A 121 -7.29 1.45 3.08
CA TYR A 121 -6.39 0.79 4.03
C TYR A 121 -5.05 1.52 4.15
N LEU A 122 -4.41 1.80 3.02
CA LEU A 122 -3.08 2.39 2.98
C LEU A 122 -3.11 3.87 3.34
N TYR A 123 -3.96 4.65 2.68
CA TYR A 123 -3.91 6.12 2.66
C TYR A 123 -5.14 6.81 3.28
N GLY A 124 -6.24 6.08 3.48
CA GLY A 124 -7.50 6.62 4.00
C GLY A 124 -8.31 7.43 2.99
N VAL A 125 -7.95 7.34 1.71
CA VAL A 125 -8.62 7.98 0.56
C VAL A 125 -8.83 6.96 -0.53
N GLU A 126 -9.86 7.14 -1.36
CA GLU A 126 -10.19 6.20 -2.44
C GLU A 126 -9.20 6.31 -3.59
N ASP A 127 -8.79 7.54 -3.92
CA ASP A 127 -7.86 7.84 -5.01
C ASP A 127 -6.46 8.15 -4.46
N PRO A 128 -5.43 7.40 -4.88
CA PRO A 128 -4.07 7.55 -4.36
C PRO A 128 -3.44 8.91 -4.66
N ARG A 129 -3.96 9.70 -5.61
CA ARG A 129 -3.48 11.07 -5.86
C ARG A 129 -3.68 12.00 -4.67
N PHE A 130 -4.68 11.70 -3.82
CA PHE A 130 -4.95 12.45 -2.59
C PHE A 130 -4.19 11.92 -1.37
N ARG A 131 -3.28 10.95 -1.57
CA ARG A 131 -2.54 10.31 -0.47
C ARG A 131 -1.82 11.33 0.42
N PRO A 132 -1.84 11.17 1.76
CA PRO A 132 -1.16 12.09 2.66
C PRO A 132 0.36 12.04 2.50
N LEU A 133 1.00 13.20 2.34
CA LEU A 133 2.46 13.34 2.40
C LEU A 133 2.98 13.53 3.83
N PHE A 134 2.10 13.76 4.79
CA PHE A 134 2.49 14.06 6.18
C PHE A 134 1.60 13.33 7.19
N GLY A 135 2.22 12.72 8.20
CA GLY A 135 1.52 11.95 9.22
C GLY A 135 1.30 12.69 10.54
N SER A 136 0.05 12.82 10.97
CA SER A 136 -0.27 13.22 12.34
C SER A 136 -1.56 12.55 12.80
N PHE A 137 -1.75 12.45 14.12
CA PHE A 137 -3.02 11.93 14.65
C PHE A 137 -4.21 12.83 14.28
N LYS A 138 -4.01 14.15 14.14
CA LYS A 138 -5.06 15.06 13.65
C LYS A 138 -5.49 14.69 12.23
N ILE A 139 -4.53 14.44 11.34
CA ILE A 139 -4.80 14.02 9.95
C ILE A 139 -5.48 12.64 9.92
N LYS A 140 -4.95 11.67 10.66
CA LYS A 140 -5.53 10.32 10.75
C LYS A 140 -6.99 10.36 11.22
N SER A 141 -7.31 11.13 12.24
CA SER A 141 -8.68 11.26 12.73
C SER A 141 -9.64 11.86 11.69
N LEU A 142 -9.18 12.78 10.84
CA LEU A 142 -10.02 13.32 9.75
C LEU A 142 -10.33 12.25 8.69
N LEU A 143 -9.33 11.46 8.31
CA LEU A 143 -9.49 10.37 7.33
C LEU A 143 -10.41 9.27 7.87
N GLU A 144 -10.23 8.90 9.14
CA GLU A 144 -11.13 7.98 9.83
C GLU A 144 -12.57 8.49 9.88
N GLU A 145 -12.78 9.76 10.20
CA GLU A 145 -14.13 10.31 10.32
C GLU A 145 -14.83 10.42 8.97
N ARG A 146 -14.11 10.79 7.90
CA ARG A 146 -14.63 10.75 6.53
C ARG A 146 -15.02 9.33 6.14
N TYR A 147 -14.15 8.35 6.38
CA TYR A 147 -14.45 6.95 6.10
C TYR A 147 -15.71 6.48 6.86
N ARG A 148 -15.81 6.77 8.16
CA ARG A 148 -16.97 6.42 8.97
C ARG A 148 -18.27 6.98 8.39
N THR A 149 -18.25 8.26 8.02
CA THR A 149 -19.41 8.96 7.47
C THR A 149 -19.84 8.39 6.12
N ASN A 150 -18.87 8.03 5.26
CA ASN A 150 -19.15 7.59 3.90
C ASN A 150 -19.51 6.10 3.80
N TYR A 151 -18.93 5.25 4.64
CA TYR A 151 -18.96 3.78 4.45
C TYR A 151 -19.51 2.99 5.63
N LEU A 152 -19.56 3.57 6.84
CA LEU A 152 -19.99 2.86 8.04
C LEU A 152 -21.40 3.25 8.51
N SER A 153 -22.19 3.93 7.68
CA SER A 153 -23.60 4.17 8.01
C SER A 153 -24.36 2.86 8.15
N GLY A 154 -25.10 2.69 9.24
CA GLY A 154 -25.77 1.44 9.60
C GLY A 154 -24.88 0.41 10.30
N TYR A 155 -23.58 0.67 10.43
CA TYR A 155 -22.62 -0.19 11.15
C TYR A 155 -22.06 0.53 12.39
N CYS A 156 -21.75 1.82 12.26
CA CYS A 156 -21.02 2.62 13.26
C CYS A 156 -21.68 3.99 13.52
N ASP A 157 -22.98 3.97 13.81
CA ASP A 157 -23.76 5.20 14.01
C ASP A 157 -23.68 5.72 15.47
N GLY A 158 -23.60 4.80 16.44
CA GLY A 158 -23.64 5.10 17.88
C GLY A 158 -22.30 4.96 18.61
N PRO A 159 -22.14 5.61 19.78
CA PRO A 159 -21.08 5.28 20.73
C PRO A 159 -21.21 3.82 21.24
N PRO A 160 -20.11 3.12 21.54
CA PRO A 160 -18.74 3.63 21.51
C PRO A 160 -18.11 3.62 20.10
N CYS A 161 -18.77 3.05 19.08
CA CYS A 161 -18.17 2.90 17.75
C CYS A 161 -17.72 4.24 17.16
N SER A 162 -18.60 5.24 17.18
CA SER A 162 -18.35 6.54 16.55
C SER A 162 -17.34 7.40 17.33
N THR A 163 -17.23 7.24 18.65
CA THR A 163 -16.45 8.13 19.52
C THR A 163 -15.19 7.50 20.10
N SER A 164 -15.07 6.18 20.11
CA SER A 164 -13.93 5.49 20.73
C SER A 164 -12.71 5.51 19.82
N ASN A 165 -11.58 5.97 20.36
CA ASN A 165 -10.26 5.81 19.75
C ASN A 165 -9.76 4.35 19.77
N LYS A 166 -10.52 3.43 20.38
CA LYS A 166 -10.25 1.98 20.39
C LYS A 166 -11.20 1.21 19.47
N ALA A 167 -11.98 1.88 18.64
CA ALA A 167 -12.80 1.21 17.64
C ALA A 167 -11.86 0.64 16.56
N GLU A 168 -11.81 -0.68 16.42
CA GLU A 168 -10.79 -1.35 15.61
C GLU A 168 -10.95 -1.10 14.10
N TRP A 169 -12.12 -0.62 13.62
CA TRP A 169 -12.26 -0.17 12.22
C TRP A 169 -11.27 0.97 11.88
N ARG A 170 -10.84 1.76 12.88
CA ARG A 170 -9.85 2.83 12.71
C ARG A 170 -8.48 2.31 12.28
N GLU A 171 -8.14 1.06 12.61
CA GLU A 171 -6.90 0.40 12.16
C GLU A 171 -6.93 0.03 10.67
N MET A 172 -8.12 0.04 10.05
CA MET A 172 -8.33 -0.22 8.63
C MET A 172 -8.31 1.06 7.77
N VAL A 173 -7.99 2.21 8.36
CA VAL A 173 -7.98 3.49 7.64
C VAL A 173 -6.63 4.16 7.79
N ALA A 174 -5.99 4.47 6.66
CA ALA A 174 -4.71 5.18 6.60
C ALA A 174 -3.60 4.53 7.47
N ALA A 175 -3.46 3.21 7.38
CA ALA A 175 -2.51 2.42 8.17
C ALA A 175 -1.06 2.89 7.97
N THR A 176 -0.71 3.41 6.79
CA THR A 176 0.64 3.96 6.53
C THR A 176 0.96 5.21 7.35
N LEU A 177 -0.02 5.89 7.97
CA LEU A 177 0.28 7.00 8.88
C LEU A 177 0.93 6.53 10.19
N VAL A 178 0.64 5.30 10.62
CA VAL A 178 1.06 4.76 11.92
C VAL A 178 2.12 3.68 11.82
N ARG A 179 2.26 2.99 10.67
CA ARG A 179 3.24 1.90 10.50
C ARG A 179 3.62 1.63 9.05
N SER A 180 4.77 0.99 8.84
CA SER A 180 5.15 0.46 7.53
C SER A 180 4.51 -0.90 7.31
N ILE A 181 4.32 -1.28 6.05
CA ILE A 181 3.53 -2.44 5.65
C ILE A 181 4.28 -3.18 4.56
N TYR A 182 4.36 -4.50 4.69
CA TYR A 182 4.81 -5.40 3.63
C TYR A 182 3.63 -6.24 3.17
N ILE A 183 3.45 -6.42 1.86
CA ILE A 183 2.47 -7.35 1.32
C ILE A 183 3.21 -8.41 0.53
N PHE A 184 3.14 -9.66 1.00
CA PHE A 184 3.68 -10.82 0.31
C PHE A 184 2.59 -11.35 -0.61
N VAL A 185 2.82 -11.38 -1.93
CA VAL A 185 1.78 -11.62 -2.94
C VAL A 185 2.16 -12.82 -3.81
N ILE A 186 1.18 -13.66 -4.11
CA ILE A 186 1.24 -14.68 -5.17
C ILE A 186 -0.04 -14.65 -5.99
N ASP A 187 0.04 -15.17 -7.20
CA ASP A 187 -1.07 -15.17 -8.15
C ASP A 187 -2.16 -16.19 -7.75
N THR A 188 -3.42 -15.82 -7.98
CA THR A 188 -4.62 -16.65 -7.87
C THR A 188 -5.42 -16.60 -9.18
N THR A 189 -6.50 -17.38 -9.26
CA THR A 189 -7.47 -17.28 -10.36
C THR A 189 -8.78 -16.66 -9.91
N VAL A 190 -9.52 -16.06 -10.85
CA VAL A 190 -10.86 -15.53 -10.57
C VAL A 190 -11.82 -16.60 -10.05
N GLU A 191 -11.67 -17.86 -10.46
CA GLU A 191 -12.47 -18.96 -9.92
C GLU A 191 -12.22 -19.18 -8.42
N GLN A 192 -10.95 -19.13 -7.99
CA GLN A 192 -10.61 -19.23 -6.57
C GLN A 192 -11.18 -18.04 -5.78
N ASP A 193 -11.12 -16.83 -6.34
CA ASP A 193 -11.71 -15.65 -5.71
C ASP A 193 -13.24 -15.77 -5.59
N ARG A 194 -13.92 -16.28 -6.62
CA ARG A 194 -15.37 -16.55 -6.56
C ARG A 194 -15.72 -17.58 -5.51
N GLU A 195 -14.91 -18.62 -5.33
CA GLU A 195 -15.12 -19.63 -4.30
C GLU A 195 -15.00 -19.02 -2.89
N LEU A 196 -13.96 -18.21 -2.65
CA LEU A 196 -13.80 -17.48 -1.39
C LEU A 196 -14.98 -16.55 -1.12
N ILE A 197 -15.36 -15.72 -2.10
CA ILE A 197 -16.52 -14.82 -2.01
C ILE A 197 -17.77 -15.60 -1.62
N THR A 198 -18.02 -16.72 -2.30
CA THR A 198 -19.19 -17.57 -2.02
C THR A 198 -19.17 -18.08 -0.57
N GLN A 199 -18.02 -18.59 -0.11
CA GLN A 199 -17.87 -19.12 1.24
C GLN A 199 -18.13 -18.06 2.32
N PHE A 200 -17.53 -16.88 2.17
CA PHE A 200 -17.58 -15.80 3.16
C PHE A 200 -18.90 -15.05 3.18
N ASN A 201 -19.56 -14.89 2.03
CA ASN A 201 -20.89 -14.28 1.96
C ASN A 201 -22.02 -15.22 2.41
N TRP A 202 -21.81 -16.54 2.36
CA TRP A 202 -22.81 -17.52 2.80
C TRP A 202 -22.77 -17.79 4.31
N SER A 203 -21.59 -17.70 4.92
CA SER A 203 -21.41 -17.98 6.35
C SER A 203 -21.77 -16.77 7.21
N PRO A 204 -22.35 -16.94 8.41
CA PRO A 204 -22.51 -15.86 9.37
C PRO A 204 -21.15 -15.24 9.73
N ASN A 205 -21.02 -13.93 9.59
CA ASN A 205 -19.82 -13.19 10.00
C ASN A 205 -19.88 -12.91 11.51
N GLU A 206 -19.58 -13.92 12.33
CA GLU A 206 -19.66 -13.86 13.79
C GLU A 206 -18.29 -13.96 14.46
N ASN A 207 -17.98 -12.99 15.32
CA ASN A 207 -16.68 -12.89 15.93
C ASN A 207 -16.42 -13.98 16.98
N HIS A 208 -15.35 -14.74 16.77
CA HIS A 208 -14.84 -15.73 17.72
C HIS A 208 -13.39 -15.44 18.16
N PHE A 209 -13.00 -14.17 18.20
CA PHE A 209 -11.62 -13.75 18.48
C PHE A 209 -11.10 -14.31 19.81
N ASN A 210 -9.89 -14.84 19.77
CA ASN A 210 -9.07 -15.19 20.92
C ASN A 210 -7.62 -14.85 20.61
N GLY A 211 -6.98 -14.01 21.43
CA GLY A 211 -5.62 -13.51 21.15
C GLY A 211 -4.55 -14.61 21.01
N ILE A 212 -4.79 -15.81 21.52
CA ILE A 212 -3.85 -16.94 21.50
C ILE A 212 -4.20 -17.94 20.39
N THR A 213 -5.48 -18.27 20.22
CA THR A 213 -5.92 -19.40 19.38
C THR A 213 -6.79 -19.02 18.18
N ARG A 214 -7.31 -17.79 18.14
CA ARG A 214 -8.17 -17.25 17.06
C ARG A 214 -7.91 -15.77 16.89
N ASN A 215 -6.68 -15.43 16.51
CA ASN A 215 -6.26 -14.04 16.31
C ASN A 215 -6.17 -13.69 14.81
N CYS A 216 -5.69 -12.48 14.50
CA CYS A 216 -5.53 -11.98 13.14
C CYS A 216 -4.62 -12.87 12.26
N ALA A 217 -3.62 -13.52 12.84
CA ALA A 217 -2.72 -14.42 12.13
C ALA A 217 -3.36 -15.79 11.90
N ASP A 218 -4.17 -16.31 12.82
CA ASP A 218 -4.97 -17.52 12.59
C ASP A 218 -6.02 -17.30 11.51
N PHE A 219 -6.66 -16.13 11.49
CA PHE A 219 -7.59 -15.74 10.43
C PHE A 219 -6.88 -15.67 9.08
N THR A 220 -5.78 -14.91 8.99
CA THR A 220 -4.99 -14.78 7.75
C THR A 220 -4.51 -16.15 7.26
N LYS A 221 -3.99 -17.00 8.15
CA LYS A 221 -3.60 -18.37 7.85
C LYS A 221 -4.75 -19.18 7.26
N ARG A 222 -5.96 -19.07 7.83
CA ARG A 222 -7.15 -19.79 7.36
C ARG A 222 -7.51 -19.40 5.93
N VAL A 223 -7.57 -18.09 5.66
CA VAL A 223 -7.91 -17.56 4.33
C VAL A 223 -6.87 -17.97 3.29
N ILE A 224 -5.58 -17.77 3.58
CA ILE A 224 -4.50 -18.14 2.66
C ILE A 224 -4.50 -19.64 2.35
N ASN A 225 -4.74 -20.47 3.36
CA ASN A 225 -4.77 -21.92 3.17
C ASN A 225 -6.04 -22.43 2.45
N THR A 226 -7.07 -21.61 2.28
CA THR A 226 -8.19 -21.90 1.35
C THR A 226 -7.70 -21.91 -0.09
N TYR A 227 -6.85 -20.93 -0.47
CA TYR A 227 -6.25 -20.88 -1.81
C TYR A 227 -5.12 -21.90 -1.99
N PHE A 228 -4.22 -21.96 -1.00
CA PHE A 228 -2.98 -22.73 -1.06
C PHE A 228 -2.78 -23.53 0.22
N PRO A 229 -3.25 -24.78 0.26
CA PRO A 229 -3.11 -25.62 1.45
C PRO A 229 -1.67 -25.67 1.96
N HIS A 230 -1.50 -25.40 3.25
CA HIS A 230 -0.21 -25.37 3.96
C HIS A 230 0.79 -24.28 3.51
N ALA A 231 0.36 -23.24 2.78
CA ALA A 231 1.23 -22.12 2.45
C ALA A 231 1.54 -21.25 3.70
N ALA A 232 0.58 -21.08 4.60
CA ALA A 232 0.74 -20.38 5.87
C ALA A 232 0.73 -21.35 7.07
N ASN A 233 1.74 -21.26 7.94
CA ASN A 233 1.95 -22.17 9.06
C ASN A 233 2.33 -21.45 10.35
N THR A 234 1.95 -22.08 11.47
CA THR A 234 2.31 -21.67 12.83
C THR A 234 3.76 -22.06 13.12
N ASP A 235 4.52 -21.19 13.79
CA ASP A 235 5.86 -21.52 14.30
C ASP A 235 5.78 -21.86 15.79
N TYR A 236 5.47 -23.12 16.09
CA TYR A 236 5.27 -23.58 17.46
C TYR A 236 6.47 -23.33 18.38
N ILE A 237 7.69 -23.32 17.83
CA ILE A 237 8.92 -23.15 18.61
C ILE A 237 9.16 -21.67 18.90
N ASN A 238 9.14 -20.81 17.87
CA ASN A 238 9.50 -19.40 18.07
C ASN A 238 8.37 -18.54 18.63
N ASP A 239 7.13 -18.99 18.51
CA ASP A 239 5.96 -18.24 18.97
C ASP A 239 5.21 -18.95 20.10
N PHE A 240 5.87 -19.91 20.78
CA PHE A 240 5.34 -20.60 21.96
C PHE A 240 3.95 -21.21 21.73
N GLY A 241 3.76 -21.80 20.54
CA GLY A 241 2.50 -22.42 20.11
C GLY A 241 1.44 -21.44 19.57
N MET A 242 1.66 -20.13 19.64
CA MET A 242 0.77 -19.13 19.03
C MET A 242 1.08 -18.97 17.54
N THR A 243 0.04 -18.71 16.73
CA THR A 243 0.25 -18.24 15.35
C THR A 243 0.56 -16.75 15.39
N SER A 244 1.75 -16.36 14.90
CA SER A 244 2.16 -14.96 14.80
C SER A 244 2.13 -14.44 13.35
N PRO A 245 1.93 -13.12 13.15
CA PRO A 245 2.04 -12.49 11.84
C PRO A 245 3.37 -12.81 11.12
N LYS A 246 4.49 -12.84 11.86
CA LYS A 246 5.80 -13.15 11.29
C LYS A 246 5.91 -14.61 10.82
N ALA A 247 5.35 -15.56 11.56
CA ALA A 247 5.39 -16.97 11.21
C ALA A 247 4.63 -17.26 9.90
N ILE A 248 3.43 -16.69 9.76
CA ILE A 248 2.62 -16.88 8.55
C ILE A 248 3.26 -16.19 7.35
N ALA A 249 3.80 -14.98 7.50
CA ALA A 249 4.52 -14.29 6.42
C ALA A 249 5.78 -15.06 6.00
N ARG A 250 6.54 -15.60 6.95
CA ARG A 250 7.74 -16.39 6.67
C ARG A 250 7.42 -17.70 5.95
N SER A 251 6.39 -18.42 6.39
CA SER A 251 6.00 -19.68 5.75
C SER A 251 5.43 -19.44 4.35
N PHE A 252 4.65 -18.39 4.18
CA PHE A 252 4.10 -18.00 2.89
C PHE A 252 5.18 -17.55 1.90
N ALA A 253 6.15 -16.74 2.33
CA ALA A 253 7.30 -16.38 1.50
C ALA A 253 8.11 -17.62 1.09
N ARG A 254 8.33 -18.57 2.01
CA ARG A 254 8.98 -19.85 1.68
C ARG A 254 8.17 -20.67 0.68
N TYR A 255 6.84 -20.65 0.78
CA TYR A 255 5.95 -21.30 -0.17
C TYR A 255 6.10 -20.66 -1.56
N GLY A 256 5.96 -19.34 -1.68
CA GLY A 256 6.09 -18.64 -2.96
C GLY A 256 7.45 -18.84 -3.64
N VAL A 257 8.55 -18.82 -2.88
CA VAL A 257 9.90 -19.09 -3.43
C VAL A 257 10.06 -20.54 -3.90
N ARG A 258 9.36 -21.50 -3.29
CA ARG A 258 9.39 -22.92 -3.69
C ARG A 258 8.49 -23.25 -4.87
N ASN A 259 7.53 -22.38 -5.19
CA ASN A 259 6.55 -22.56 -6.26
C ASN A 259 6.69 -21.38 -7.24
N PRO A 260 7.72 -21.36 -8.12
CA PRO A 260 8.02 -20.22 -8.98
C PRO A 260 6.86 -19.83 -9.92
N GLU A 261 5.95 -20.76 -10.23
CA GLU A 261 4.73 -20.53 -11.01
C GLU A 261 3.74 -19.59 -10.32
N SER A 262 3.87 -19.38 -9.00
CA SER A 262 3.00 -18.50 -8.23
C SER A 262 3.38 -17.02 -8.34
N ASN A 263 4.44 -16.68 -9.08
CA ASN A 263 4.96 -15.32 -9.30
C ASN A 263 5.10 -14.51 -7.99
N PHE A 264 5.77 -15.11 -7.00
CA PHE A 264 5.97 -14.50 -5.70
C PHE A 264 6.69 -13.15 -5.77
N ARG A 265 6.07 -12.15 -5.14
CA ARG A 265 6.56 -10.78 -5.05
C ARG A 265 6.20 -10.14 -3.71
N VAL A 266 6.88 -9.06 -3.37
CA VAL A 266 6.69 -8.34 -2.13
C VAL A 266 6.55 -6.85 -2.44
N LEU A 267 5.45 -6.26 -1.96
CA LEU A 267 5.20 -4.83 -1.97
C LEU A 267 5.61 -4.23 -0.63
N HIS A 268 6.07 -2.99 -0.64
CA HIS A 268 6.43 -2.25 0.58
C HIS A 268 5.82 -0.85 0.57
N PHE A 269 5.07 -0.52 1.61
CA PHE A 269 4.52 0.79 1.86
C PHE A 269 5.13 1.35 3.13
N ALA A 270 5.96 2.38 2.98
CA ALA A 270 6.63 2.98 4.12
C ALA A 270 5.66 3.79 4.97
N GLN A 271 5.88 3.82 6.28
CA GLN A 271 5.13 4.73 7.12
C GLN A 271 5.37 6.18 6.65
N VAL A 272 4.31 6.99 6.56
CA VAL A 272 4.38 8.40 6.18
C VAL A 272 5.16 9.20 7.25
N PRO A 273 6.24 9.91 6.89
CA PRO A 273 6.91 10.88 7.75
C PRO A 273 5.94 11.82 8.48
N GLY A 274 6.12 11.97 9.79
CA GLY A 274 5.13 12.69 10.58
C GLY A 274 5.54 12.99 12.02
N THR A 275 4.54 13.41 12.80
CA THR A 275 4.62 13.54 14.27
C THR A 275 4.30 12.23 14.99
N ILE A 276 3.76 11.24 14.27
CA ILE A 276 3.51 9.89 14.80
C ILE A 276 4.87 9.15 14.89
N LYS A 277 5.05 8.41 15.99
CA LYS A 277 6.26 7.64 16.22
C LYS A 277 6.46 6.58 15.13
N ARG A 278 7.71 6.38 14.70
CA ARG A 278 8.06 5.34 13.73
C ARG A 278 7.82 3.93 14.29
N SER A 279 7.24 3.09 13.45
CA SER A 279 7.07 1.66 13.65
C SER A 279 8.41 0.90 13.71
N ARG A 280 8.34 -0.35 14.15
CA ARG A 280 9.51 -1.23 14.35
C ARG A 280 9.28 -2.57 13.65
N ASP A 281 10.39 -3.20 13.27
CA ASP A 281 10.40 -4.56 12.73
C ASP A 281 9.53 -5.51 13.57
N VAL A 282 8.77 -6.35 12.87
CA VAL A 282 8.02 -7.45 13.49
C VAL A 282 8.96 -8.52 14.04
N ARG A 283 8.65 -9.03 15.23
CA ARG A 283 9.44 -10.05 15.93
C ARG A 283 8.60 -11.27 16.27
N SER A 284 9.23 -12.44 16.22
CA SER A 284 8.66 -13.66 16.82
C SER A 284 8.79 -13.60 18.34
N GLY A 285 8.08 -14.47 19.06
CA GLY A 285 8.13 -14.54 20.52
C GLY A 285 9.55 -14.67 21.09
N THR A 286 10.34 -15.62 20.57
CA THR A 286 11.74 -15.84 20.97
C THR A 286 12.64 -14.65 20.63
N GLU A 287 12.44 -14.01 19.47
CA GLU A 287 13.18 -12.81 19.10
C GLU A 287 12.86 -11.64 20.03
N GLN A 288 11.60 -11.51 20.45
CA GLN A 288 11.19 -10.46 21.37
C GLN A 288 11.77 -10.67 22.76
N LEU A 289 11.76 -11.92 23.28
CA LEU A 289 12.44 -12.26 24.54
C LEU A 289 13.94 -11.91 24.48
N TYR A 290 14.59 -12.22 23.36
CA TYR A 290 16.02 -11.97 23.19
C TYR A 290 16.38 -10.50 23.01
N ARG A 291 15.63 -9.74 22.19
CA ARG A 291 15.96 -8.33 21.85
C ARG A 291 15.40 -7.31 22.85
N SER A 292 14.40 -7.65 23.64
CA SER A 292 13.81 -6.73 24.61
C SER A 292 14.56 -6.77 25.93
N LYS A 293 15.28 -5.70 26.28
CA LYS A 293 15.92 -5.57 27.61
C LYS A 293 14.93 -5.78 28.76
N LYS A 294 13.66 -5.39 28.56
CA LYS A 294 12.59 -5.53 29.56
C LYS A 294 12.21 -6.99 29.83
N LEU A 295 12.44 -7.89 28.88
CA LEU A 295 12.13 -9.32 29.02
C LEU A 295 13.39 -10.13 29.30
N LEU A 296 14.50 -9.80 28.63
CA LEU A 296 15.77 -10.49 28.78
C LEU A 296 16.36 -10.34 30.19
N ILE A 297 16.31 -9.15 30.80
CA ILE A 297 16.90 -8.93 32.13
C ILE A 297 16.19 -9.75 33.21
N PRO A 298 14.83 -9.71 33.34
CA PRO A 298 14.14 -10.62 34.25
C PRO A 298 14.41 -12.09 33.94
N MET A 299 14.46 -12.48 32.66
CA MET A 299 14.75 -13.86 32.27
C MET A 299 16.15 -14.30 32.72
N LEU A 300 17.18 -13.45 32.59
CA LEU A 300 18.53 -13.72 33.08
C LEU A 300 18.60 -13.87 34.61
N ILE A 301 17.68 -13.27 35.36
CA ILE A 301 17.66 -13.32 36.83
C ILE A 301 16.83 -14.50 37.34
N PHE A 302 15.68 -14.77 36.72
CA PHE A 302 14.67 -15.70 37.24
C PHE A 302 14.48 -16.98 36.40
N ALA A 303 15.01 -17.03 35.18
CA ALA A 303 14.84 -18.14 34.23
C ALA A 303 16.07 -18.29 33.31
N ASP A 304 17.26 -18.20 33.89
CA ASP A 304 18.56 -18.21 33.20
C ASP A 304 18.76 -19.48 32.36
N TYR A 305 18.28 -20.63 32.84
CA TYR A 305 18.29 -21.91 32.12
C TYR A 305 17.54 -21.88 30.78
N GLY A 306 16.54 -21.00 30.61
CA GLY A 306 15.79 -20.85 29.36
C GLY A 306 16.52 -19.99 28.31
N VAL A 307 17.51 -19.19 28.73
CA VAL A 307 18.18 -18.22 27.85
C VAL A 307 18.96 -18.90 26.73
N PRO A 308 19.71 -20.00 26.96
CA PRO A 308 20.36 -20.75 25.88
C PRO A 308 19.37 -21.25 24.82
N ALA A 309 18.19 -21.75 25.22
CA ALA A 309 17.18 -22.24 24.30
C ALA A 309 16.58 -21.12 23.44
N VAL A 310 16.23 -19.99 24.06
CA VAL A 310 15.72 -18.81 23.34
C VAL A 310 16.78 -18.25 22.38
N ALA A 311 18.03 -18.15 22.84
CA ALA A 311 19.14 -17.67 22.01
C ALA A 311 19.43 -18.61 20.84
N ALA A 312 19.49 -19.94 21.08
CA ALA A 312 19.69 -20.93 20.04
C ALA A 312 18.56 -20.90 19.00
N SER A 313 17.30 -20.85 19.45
CA SER A 313 16.14 -20.75 18.56
C SER A 313 16.23 -19.49 17.69
N TYR A 314 16.50 -18.34 18.29
CA TYR A 314 16.66 -17.08 17.57
C TYR A 314 17.77 -17.15 16.50
N LEU A 315 18.95 -17.65 16.86
CA LEU A 315 20.10 -17.71 15.96
C LEU A 315 19.90 -18.66 14.77
N LEU A 316 19.19 -19.78 14.99
CA LEU A 316 18.94 -20.82 14.01
C LEU A 316 17.74 -20.52 13.11
N THR A 317 16.68 -19.91 13.66
CA THR A 317 15.36 -19.86 12.98
C THR A 317 14.75 -18.46 12.88
N GLY A 318 15.27 -17.47 13.62
CA GLY A 318 14.75 -16.10 13.71
C GLY A 318 15.20 -15.12 12.61
N ARG A 319 15.82 -15.60 11.53
CA ARG A 319 16.46 -14.72 10.51
C ARG A 319 15.53 -14.14 9.44
N PHE A 320 14.23 -14.42 9.51
CA PHE A 320 13.29 -13.85 8.55
C PHE A 320 13.17 -12.34 8.76
N SER A 321 13.37 -11.59 7.68
CA SER A 321 13.27 -10.13 7.66
C SER A 321 12.41 -9.74 6.47
N PRO A 322 11.25 -9.09 6.69
CA PRO A 322 10.39 -8.62 5.61
C PRO A 322 11.14 -7.74 4.62
N GLN A 323 11.95 -6.80 5.12
CA GLN A 323 12.81 -5.95 4.30
C GLN A 323 13.75 -6.75 3.40
N ARG A 324 14.38 -7.82 3.90
CA ARG A 324 15.28 -8.64 3.06
C ARG A 324 14.53 -9.42 1.98
N GLU A 325 13.30 -9.83 2.24
CA GLU A 325 12.49 -10.50 1.23
C GLU A 325 11.97 -9.50 0.19
N PHE A 326 11.61 -8.28 0.62
CA PHE A 326 11.33 -7.16 -0.29
C PHE A 326 12.53 -6.85 -1.19
N GLU A 327 13.74 -6.74 -0.63
CA GLU A 327 14.96 -6.47 -1.43
C GLU A 327 15.24 -7.55 -2.50
N LYS A 328 14.84 -8.80 -2.25
CA LYS A 328 15.04 -9.92 -3.20
C LYS A 328 13.91 -10.05 -4.22
N HIS A 329 12.69 -9.76 -3.82
CA HIS A 329 11.48 -9.98 -4.61
C HIS A 329 10.62 -8.70 -4.71
N PRO A 330 11.19 -7.53 -5.06
CA PRO A 330 10.43 -6.28 -5.01
C PRO A 330 9.41 -6.21 -6.15
N ALA A 331 8.33 -5.48 -5.93
CA ALA A 331 7.39 -5.04 -6.97
C ALA A 331 7.00 -3.57 -6.72
N GLU A 332 6.82 -2.81 -7.80
CA GLU A 332 6.47 -1.38 -7.77
C GLU A 332 4.95 -1.18 -7.69
N ASP A 333 4.21 -1.97 -8.45
CA ASP A 333 2.76 -1.88 -8.59
C ASP A 333 2.08 -3.23 -8.31
N GLU A 334 0.80 -3.15 -7.98
CA GLU A 334 -0.08 -4.31 -7.79
C GLU A 334 -0.20 -5.15 -9.09
N ASN A 335 0.04 -4.52 -10.25
CA ASN A 335 -0.15 -5.06 -11.59
C ASN A 335 1.13 -5.46 -12.34
N GLY A 336 2.31 -5.41 -11.69
CA GLY A 336 3.62 -5.68 -12.30
C GLY A 336 3.87 -7.15 -12.63
N ARG A 337 3.33 -7.59 -13.77
CA ARG A 337 3.18 -9.01 -14.16
C ARG A 337 4.23 -9.54 -15.15
N GLU A 338 5.37 -8.88 -15.36
CA GLU A 338 6.38 -9.43 -16.29
C GLU A 338 7.15 -10.61 -15.68
N LYS A 339 7.16 -11.78 -16.35
CA LYS A 339 7.94 -12.96 -15.95
C LYS A 339 9.44 -12.65 -15.95
N ARG A 340 10.08 -12.84 -14.79
CA ARG A 340 11.45 -12.37 -14.55
C ARG A 340 12.51 -13.42 -14.90
N GLY A 341 13.40 -13.06 -15.84
CA GLY A 341 14.69 -13.75 -16.01
C GLY A 341 15.76 -13.23 -15.03
N PRO A 342 16.82 -13.99 -14.72
CA PRO A 342 17.76 -13.68 -13.64
C PRO A 342 18.54 -12.36 -13.81
N VAL A 343 18.79 -11.93 -15.05
CA VAL A 343 19.52 -10.66 -15.34
C VAL A 343 18.57 -9.45 -15.35
N LYS A 344 17.32 -9.63 -15.79
CA LYS A 344 16.26 -8.61 -15.68
C LYS A 344 15.95 -8.31 -14.21
N ALA A 345 15.88 -9.36 -13.39
CA ALA A 345 15.54 -9.28 -11.97
C ALA A 345 16.46 -8.36 -11.15
N GLN A 346 17.78 -8.32 -11.40
CA GLN A 346 18.69 -7.46 -10.64
C GLN A 346 18.58 -5.97 -11.00
N LYS A 347 18.37 -5.64 -12.28
CA LYS A 347 18.16 -4.26 -12.71
C LYS A 347 16.81 -3.74 -12.23
N GLU A 348 15.76 -4.57 -12.32
CA GLU A 348 14.44 -4.27 -11.78
C GLU A 348 14.46 -4.13 -10.26
N GLN A 349 15.21 -4.98 -9.54
CA GLN A 349 15.40 -4.84 -8.09
C GLN A 349 15.98 -3.48 -7.69
N ALA A 350 17.03 -3.05 -8.39
CA ALA A 350 17.65 -1.76 -8.14
C ALA A 350 16.70 -0.60 -8.48
N ALA A 351 15.86 -0.74 -9.52
CA ALA A 351 14.86 0.25 -9.87
C ALA A 351 13.81 0.44 -8.76
N VAL A 352 13.33 -0.63 -8.12
CA VAL A 352 12.31 -0.51 -7.06
C VAL A 352 12.89 -0.06 -5.72
N VAL A 353 14.04 -0.62 -5.31
CA VAL A 353 14.59 -0.44 -3.95
C VAL A 353 15.58 0.72 -3.87
N GLY A 354 16.24 1.03 -4.99
CA GLY A 354 17.34 1.96 -5.06
C GLY A 354 18.67 1.36 -4.57
N SER A 355 19.74 1.69 -5.27
CA SER A 355 21.10 1.34 -4.88
C SER A 355 21.62 2.22 -3.74
N SER A 356 22.62 1.73 -3.01
CA SER A 356 23.27 2.53 -1.96
C SER A 356 23.95 3.79 -2.52
N ALA A 357 24.35 3.78 -3.79
CA ALA A 357 24.94 4.94 -4.46
C ALA A 357 23.89 6.02 -4.75
N GLU A 358 22.71 5.65 -5.24
CA GLU A 358 21.59 6.59 -5.48
C GLU A 358 21.12 7.24 -4.18
N TRP A 359 20.88 6.45 -3.14
CA TRP A 359 20.52 6.99 -1.83
C TRP A 359 21.60 7.92 -1.25
N LYS A 360 22.88 7.67 -1.54
CA LYS A 360 23.98 8.57 -1.14
C LYS A 360 23.98 9.86 -1.96
N ARG A 361 23.74 9.78 -3.26
CA ARG A 361 23.61 10.95 -4.16
C ARG A 361 22.51 11.89 -3.67
N TYR A 362 21.30 11.39 -3.45
CA TYR A 362 20.18 12.22 -2.96
C TYR A 362 20.46 12.88 -1.60
N ARG A 363 21.21 12.22 -0.70
CA ARG A 363 21.66 12.84 0.55
C ARG A 363 22.63 13.99 0.32
N GLN A 364 23.55 13.84 -0.62
CA GLN A 364 24.50 14.89 -0.96
C GLN A 364 23.78 16.09 -1.59
N GLU A 365 22.89 15.83 -2.55
CA GLU A 365 22.07 16.87 -3.17
C GLU A 365 21.18 17.59 -2.15
N LEU A 366 20.51 16.86 -1.25
CA LEU A 366 19.70 17.48 -0.20
C LEU A 366 20.56 18.35 0.72
N ASN A 367 21.76 17.91 1.11
CA ASN A 367 22.64 18.73 1.94
C ASN A 367 22.98 20.06 1.26
N SER A 368 23.26 20.05 -0.05
CA SER A 368 23.47 21.28 -0.82
C SER A 368 22.23 22.19 -0.83
N LEU A 369 21.02 21.63 -0.97
CA LEU A 369 19.78 22.41 -0.89
C LEU A 369 19.58 23.08 0.47
N LEU A 370 19.97 22.39 1.56
CA LEU A 370 19.89 22.92 2.91
C LEU A 370 20.91 24.05 3.13
N GLU A 371 22.13 23.91 2.63
CA GLU A 371 23.18 24.94 2.70
C GLU A 371 22.80 26.21 1.91
N GLU A 372 22.22 26.07 0.73
CA GLU A 372 21.71 27.19 -0.07
C GLU A 372 20.62 27.97 0.67
N ARG A 373 19.69 27.26 1.32
CA ARG A 373 18.62 27.89 2.12
C ARG A 373 19.18 28.66 3.30
N ASP A 374 20.09 28.05 4.07
CA ASP A 374 20.70 28.70 5.23
C ASP A 374 21.47 29.97 4.83
N THR A 375 22.06 29.98 3.63
CA THR A 375 22.73 31.16 3.07
C THR A 375 21.74 32.25 2.67
N ALA A 376 20.58 31.89 2.12
CA ALA A 376 19.53 32.82 1.70
C ALA A 376 18.71 33.41 2.87
N GLU A 377 18.56 32.68 3.98
CA GLU A 377 17.80 33.06 5.18
C GLU A 377 18.64 33.79 6.26
N ASN A 378 19.84 34.29 5.95
CA ASN A 378 20.65 35.13 6.85
C ASN A 378 20.03 36.50 7.21
N ILE A 379 18.72 36.68 6.96
CA ILE A 379 17.88 37.78 7.42
C ILE A 379 16.70 37.18 8.23
N GLY A 380 16.94 36.86 9.50
CA GLY A 380 15.92 36.68 10.53
C GLY A 380 15.12 35.37 10.53
N GLU A 381 15.32 34.56 11.58
CA GLU A 381 14.62 33.30 11.92
C GLU A 381 14.98 32.04 11.12
N GLN A 382 16.10 31.41 11.51
CA GLN A 382 16.36 29.99 11.23
C GLN A 382 15.25 29.12 11.82
N VAL A 383 14.33 28.64 10.97
CA VAL A 383 13.38 27.62 11.37
C VAL A 383 14.09 26.27 11.41
N ASP A 384 14.33 25.72 12.61
CA ASP A 384 14.88 24.36 12.80
C ASP A 384 14.01 23.34 12.08
N LEU A 385 14.47 22.89 10.90
CA LEU A 385 13.77 21.90 10.09
C LEU A 385 13.40 20.68 10.92
N LYS A 386 14.23 20.21 11.85
CA LYS A 386 13.93 19.00 12.64
C LYS A 386 12.63 19.14 13.43
N ARG A 387 12.28 20.36 13.85
CA ARG A 387 11.07 20.66 14.63
C ARG A 387 9.97 21.30 13.81
N PHE A 388 10.22 21.61 12.54
CA PHE A 388 9.31 22.37 11.68
C PHE A 388 7.92 21.76 11.59
N PHE A 389 7.79 20.51 11.14
CA PHE A 389 6.48 19.89 11.04
C PHE A 389 5.80 19.69 12.40
N LYS A 390 6.58 19.51 13.48
CA LYS A 390 6.03 19.46 14.84
C LYS A 390 5.42 20.80 15.24
N TYR A 391 6.03 21.92 14.84
CA TYR A 391 5.45 23.25 15.02
C TYR A 391 4.20 23.42 14.16
N VAL A 392 4.28 23.16 12.85
CA VAL A 392 3.14 23.25 11.91
C VAL A 392 1.95 22.44 12.41
N ASN A 393 2.16 21.18 12.80
CA ASN A 393 1.08 20.34 13.34
C ASN A 393 0.54 20.83 14.70
N LYS A 394 1.35 21.55 15.49
CA LYS A 394 0.90 22.12 16.78
C LYS A 394 -0.02 23.32 16.54
N VAL A 395 0.42 24.28 15.72
CA VAL A 395 -0.31 25.54 15.51
C VAL A 395 -1.39 25.46 14.45
N GLY A 396 -1.23 24.56 13.48
CA GLY A 396 -2.12 24.41 12.35
C GLY A 396 -3.33 23.53 12.63
N THR A 397 -4.37 23.77 11.85
CA THR A 397 -5.62 23.00 11.83
C THR A 397 -5.73 22.29 10.48
N PRO A 398 -5.64 20.95 10.44
CA PRO A 398 -5.85 20.24 9.21
C PRO A 398 -7.34 20.27 8.84
N ARG A 399 -7.61 20.34 7.54
CA ARG A 399 -8.94 20.25 6.93
C ARG A 399 -8.87 19.27 5.76
N MET A 400 -10.03 18.84 5.31
CA MET A 400 -10.17 17.97 4.15
C MET A 400 -11.30 18.50 3.27
N ASP A 401 -11.10 18.47 1.97
CA ASP A 401 -12.19 18.75 1.02
C ASP A 401 -13.01 17.48 0.71
N ILE A 402 -13.99 17.63 -0.19
CA ILE A 402 -14.92 16.56 -0.55
C ILE A 402 -14.22 15.37 -1.23
N ASP A 403 -13.17 15.65 -2.00
CA ASP A 403 -12.41 14.65 -2.76
C ASP A 403 -11.38 13.92 -1.88
N GLY A 404 -11.14 14.43 -0.67
CA GLY A 404 -10.20 13.84 0.28
C GLY A 404 -8.84 14.54 0.31
N ALA A 405 -8.66 15.65 -0.41
CA ALA A 405 -7.41 16.40 -0.38
C ALA A 405 -7.24 17.07 0.97
N LEU A 406 -6.06 16.87 1.55
CA LEU A 406 -5.73 17.38 2.87
C LEU A 406 -5.11 18.77 2.77
N TRP A 407 -5.53 19.65 3.65
CA TRP A 407 -5.05 21.03 3.75
C TRP A 407 -4.63 21.31 5.18
N MET A 408 -3.63 22.17 5.38
CA MET A 408 -3.28 22.74 6.68
C MET A 408 -3.53 24.24 6.64
N GLU A 409 -4.31 24.72 7.60
CA GLU A 409 -4.47 26.15 7.86
C GLU A 409 -3.60 26.54 9.06
N ILE A 410 -2.72 27.53 8.87
CA ILE A 410 -1.81 28.04 9.90
C ILE A 410 -2.18 29.50 10.20
N PRO A 411 -2.37 29.87 11.48
CA PRO A 411 -2.61 31.26 11.86
C PRO A 411 -1.45 32.17 11.42
N GLY A 412 -1.74 33.21 10.62
CA GLY A 412 -0.78 34.22 10.18
C GLY A 412 -1.00 35.57 10.87
N LYS A 413 -0.04 36.50 10.72
CA LYS A 413 -0.13 37.87 11.27
C LYS A 413 -1.21 38.74 10.61
N GLY A 414 -1.81 38.27 9.51
CA GLY A 414 -2.90 38.93 8.79
C GLY A 414 -3.92 37.92 8.30
N GLN A 415 -3.65 37.26 7.17
CA GLN A 415 -4.45 36.14 6.68
C GLN A 415 -3.87 34.79 7.12
N PRO A 416 -4.72 33.77 7.35
CA PRO A 416 -4.25 32.41 7.55
C PRO A 416 -3.47 31.94 6.31
N LEU A 417 -2.35 31.26 6.56
CA LEU A 417 -1.61 30.57 5.51
C LEU A 417 -2.25 29.21 5.28
N HIS A 418 -2.42 28.83 4.02
CA HIS A 418 -2.97 27.55 3.62
C HIS A 418 -1.91 26.76 2.87
N VAL A 419 -1.79 25.46 3.12
CA VAL A 419 -0.89 24.59 2.36
C VAL A 419 -1.52 23.23 2.16
N GLY A 420 -1.39 22.67 0.96
CA GLY A 420 -1.80 21.30 0.69
C GLY A 420 -0.94 20.31 1.47
N LEU A 421 -1.47 19.13 1.78
CA LEU A 421 -0.76 18.05 2.49
C LEU A 421 -0.83 16.71 1.75
N SER A 422 -1.46 16.69 0.57
CA SER A 422 -1.60 15.52 -0.30
C SER A 422 -0.66 15.64 -1.50
N ALA A 423 -0.35 14.50 -2.13
CA ALA A 423 0.54 14.46 -3.30
C ALA A 423 0.09 15.40 -4.43
N ASN A 424 -1.22 15.51 -4.67
CA ASN A 424 -1.76 16.36 -5.72
C ASN A 424 -1.89 17.85 -5.41
N ASN A 425 -1.89 18.27 -4.14
CA ASN A 425 -2.26 19.64 -3.76
C ASN A 425 -1.17 20.38 -2.98
N ILE A 426 -0.06 19.74 -2.62
CA ILE A 426 1.07 20.39 -1.93
C ILE A 426 1.61 21.60 -2.72
N LEU A 427 1.60 21.54 -4.06
CA LEU A 427 1.90 22.64 -4.98
C LEU A 427 0.66 23.14 -5.73
N GLY A 428 -0.53 22.78 -5.25
CA GLY A 428 -1.80 23.16 -5.87
C GLY A 428 -2.14 24.63 -5.66
N GLN A 429 -3.11 25.11 -6.43
CA GLN A 429 -3.63 26.47 -6.27
C GLN A 429 -4.13 26.70 -4.83
N GLY A 430 -3.69 27.81 -4.21
CA GLY A 430 -4.03 28.14 -2.82
C GLY A 430 -3.07 27.54 -1.78
N SER A 431 -2.09 26.74 -2.20
CA SER A 431 -1.01 26.29 -1.34
C SER A 431 0.08 27.37 -1.25
N ASP A 432 0.50 27.71 -0.03
CA ASP A 432 1.60 28.63 0.22
C ASP A 432 2.92 27.96 -0.19
N THR A 433 3.56 28.52 -1.22
CA THR A 433 4.74 27.95 -1.85
C THR A 433 5.94 27.84 -0.89
N GLN A 434 6.15 28.82 -0.01
CA GLN A 434 7.29 28.82 0.91
C GLN A 434 7.11 27.75 2.00
N LEU A 435 5.90 27.61 2.51
CA LEU A 435 5.51 26.57 3.45
C LEU A 435 5.57 25.18 2.79
N ALA A 436 5.07 25.04 1.56
CA ALA A 436 5.15 23.79 0.80
C ALA A 436 6.59 23.33 0.58
N TYR A 437 7.48 24.24 0.14
CA TYR A 437 8.90 23.94 -0.03
C TYR A 437 9.55 23.50 1.29
N SER A 438 9.29 24.22 2.39
CA SER A 438 9.81 23.89 3.72
C SER A 438 9.32 22.53 4.22
N LEU A 439 8.06 22.19 3.94
CA LEU A 439 7.46 20.89 4.29
C LEU A 439 8.09 19.76 3.48
N LEU A 440 8.28 19.94 2.18
CA LEU A 440 8.93 18.95 1.31
C LEU A 440 10.39 18.73 1.69
N LEU A 441 11.15 19.80 1.99
CA LEU A 441 12.52 19.68 2.53
C LEU A 441 12.54 18.86 3.82
N TRP A 442 11.60 19.15 4.74
CA TRP A 442 11.48 18.41 5.99
C TRP A 442 11.19 16.92 5.75
N ARG A 443 10.22 16.62 4.86
CA ARG A 443 9.83 15.25 4.49
C ARG A 443 11.02 14.49 3.93
N THR A 444 11.65 15.02 2.89
CA THR A 444 12.77 14.38 2.17
C THR A 444 13.95 14.12 3.11
N ASN A 445 14.27 15.07 3.99
CA ASN A 445 15.25 14.88 5.04
C ASN A 445 14.88 13.75 6.01
N GLY A 446 13.60 13.62 6.37
CA GLY A 446 13.08 12.51 7.17
C GLY A 446 13.28 11.16 6.50
N VAL A 447 12.89 11.04 5.22
CA VAL A 447 12.98 9.80 4.44
C VAL A 447 14.44 9.37 4.26
N LEU A 448 15.33 10.28 3.87
CA LEU A 448 16.74 9.96 3.63
C LEU A 448 17.49 9.55 4.90
N LYS A 449 17.02 9.97 6.08
CA LYS A 449 17.54 9.58 7.40
C LYS A 449 16.91 8.29 7.94
N SER A 450 15.81 7.82 7.36
CA SER A 450 15.18 6.58 7.78
C SER A 450 16.09 5.36 7.55
N PRO A 451 16.00 4.34 8.42
CA PRO A 451 16.56 3.02 8.12
C PRO A 451 15.87 2.43 6.88
N LYS A 452 16.49 1.43 6.24
CA LYS A 452 15.98 0.86 4.98
C LYS A 452 14.51 0.42 5.05
N HIS A 453 14.13 -0.28 6.12
CA HIS A 453 12.76 -0.78 6.33
C HIS A 453 11.71 0.34 6.51
N GLY A 454 12.14 1.59 6.70
CA GLY A 454 11.27 2.75 6.85
C GLY A 454 11.39 3.75 5.70
N ARG A 455 12.02 3.36 4.58
CA ARG A 455 12.06 4.17 3.35
C ARG A 455 10.99 3.70 2.38
N GLU A 456 10.39 4.67 1.72
CA GLU A 456 9.57 4.47 0.53
C GLU A 456 10.38 3.80 -0.59
N THR A 457 9.68 3.27 -1.59
CA THR A 457 10.34 2.71 -2.78
C THR A 457 11.06 3.83 -3.52
N MET A 458 12.04 3.48 -4.36
CA MET A 458 12.77 4.48 -5.14
C MET A 458 11.84 5.26 -6.08
N PRO A 459 10.90 4.66 -6.83
CA PRO A 459 9.98 5.42 -7.68
C PRO A 459 9.11 6.40 -6.89
N GLU A 460 8.57 5.98 -5.74
CA GLU A 460 7.79 6.87 -4.87
C GLU A 460 8.64 8.02 -4.32
N PHE A 461 9.89 7.72 -3.93
CA PHE A 461 10.83 8.75 -3.49
C PHE A 461 11.20 9.72 -4.62
N GLU A 462 11.39 9.23 -5.84
CA GLU A 462 11.69 10.05 -7.02
C GLU A 462 10.54 10.99 -7.35
N GLU A 463 9.29 10.52 -7.31
CA GLU A 463 8.09 11.38 -7.44
C GLU A 463 8.10 12.51 -6.40
N HIS A 464 8.38 12.19 -5.13
CA HIS A 464 8.48 13.20 -4.07
C HIS A 464 9.69 14.13 -4.23
N TRP A 465 10.79 13.63 -4.77
CA TRP A 465 11.96 14.44 -5.08
C TRP A 465 11.66 15.44 -6.19
N GLU A 466 10.91 15.05 -7.23
CA GLU A 466 10.44 15.96 -8.26
C GLU A 466 9.54 17.05 -7.69
N LEU A 467 8.60 16.71 -6.80
CA LEU A 467 7.79 17.71 -6.07
C LEU A 467 8.68 18.69 -5.29
N LEU A 468 9.71 18.22 -4.60
CA LEU A 468 10.65 19.10 -3.88
C LEU A 468 11.37 20.06 -4.85
N GLN A 469 11.81 19.56 -6.01
CA GLN A 469 12.53 20.38 -6.99
C GLN A 469 11.62 21.42 -7.64
N GLN A 470 10.37 21.06 -7.95
CA GLN A 470 9.36 22.00 -8.42
C GLN A 470 9.08 23.09 -7.37
N ALA A 471 8.87 22.70 -6.11
CA ALA A 471 8.66 23.62 -5.00
C ALA A 471 9.84 24.61 -4.82
N ARG A 472 11.08 24.12 -4.97
CA ARG A 472 12.29 24.96 -4.94
C ARG A 472 12.25 26.03 -6.02
N MET A 473 11.92 25.65 -7.26
CA MET A 473 11.87 26.57 -8.39
C MET A 473 10.78 27.63 -8.21
N GLU A 474 9.57 27.22 -7.81
CA GLU A 474 8.46 28.15 -7.54
C GLU A 474 8.80 29.13 -6.40
N ASN A 475 9.37 28.63 -5.30
CA ASN A 475 9.78 29.45 -4.17
C ASN A 475 10.85 30.48 -4.60
N ALA A 476 11.84 30.08 -5.40
CA ALA A 476 12.86 30.99 -5.93
C ALA A 476 12.26 32.10 -6.80
N MET A 477 11.27 31.79 -7.64
CA MET A 477 10.57 32.77 -8.47
C MET A 477 9.79 33.79 -7.63
N ILE A 478 9.12 33.35 -6.57
CA ILE A 478 8.38 34.25 -5.66
C ILE A 478 9.33 35.18 -4.91
N LEU A 479 10.42 34.63 -4.36
CA LEU A 479 11.44 35.43 -3.66
C LEU A 479 12.09 36.47 -4.59
N ALA A 480 12.35 36.11 -5.85
CA ALA A 480 12.88 37.04 -6.85
C ALA A 480 11.90 38.18 -7.15
N ARG A 481 10.59 37.89 -7.30
CA ARG A 481 9.55 38.92 -7.51
C ARG A 481 9.41 39.84 -6.31
N GLY A 482 9.42 39.30 -5.09
CA GLY A 482 9.34 40.10 -3.85
C GLY A 482 10.48 41.10 -3.72
N ARG A 483 11.71 40.70 -4.07
CA ARG A 483 12.87 41.61 -4.10
C ARG A 483 12.72 42.72 -5.13
N MET A 484 12.21 42.41 -6.32
CA MET A 484 11.98 43.42 -7.36
C MET A 484 10.92 44.45 -6.94
N THR A 485 9.87 44.04 -6.22
CA THR A 485 8.84 44.96 -5.71
C THR A 485 9.37 45.85 -4.58
N ASP A 486 10.21 45.33 -3.69
CA ASP A 486 10.81 46.12 -2.61
C ASP A 486 11.84 47.14 -3.16
N GLU A 487 12.66 46.77 -4.14
CA GLU A 487 13.56 47.71 -4.82
C GLU A 487 12.82 48.79 -5.62
N GLY A 488 11.66 48.45 -6.19
CA GLY A 488 10.78 49.40 -6.88
C GLY A 488 10.15 50.44 -5.94
N ASN A 489 9.67 50.01 -4.77
CA ASN A 489 9.12 50.91 -3.75
C ASN A 489 10.19 51.80 -3.10
N LEU A 490 11.39 51.27 -2.84
CA LEU A 490 12.52 52.07 -2.34
C LEU A 490 13.01 53.12 -3.35
N ARG A 491 12.84 52.88 -4.67
CA ARG A 491 13.12 53.88 -5.70
C ARG A 491 11.99 54.89 -5.91
N GLY A 492 10.73 54.52 -5.64
CA GLY A 492 9.57 55.41 -5.73
C GLY A 492 9.53 56.48 -4.63
N ASP A 493 9.92 56.13 -3.40
CA ASP A 493 9.99 57.10 -2.28
C ASP A 493 11.17 58.08 -2.42
N ALA A 494 12.21 57.72 -3.18
CA ALA A 494 13.35 58.60 -3.45
C ALA A 494 13.06 59.68 -4.52
N SER A 495 11.93 59.61 -5.25
CA SER A 495 11.56 60.60 -6.27
C SER A 495 10.45 61.57 -5.85
N ALA A 496 9.99 61.51 -4.60
CA ALA A 496 8.92 62.39 -4.08
C ALA A 496 9.44 63.52 -3.16
N GLY A 497 10.75 63.79 -3.18
CA GLY A 497 11.39 64.81 -2.33
C GLY A 497 12.30 65.73 -3.13
N ASN A 498 11.74 66.42 -4.12
CA ASN A 498 12.27 67.67 -4.68
C ASN A 498 11.23 68.20 -5.68
N ASP A 499 10.28 69.00 -5.19
CA ASP A 499 9.80 70.21 -5.86
C ASP A 499 8.94 71.01 -4.84
N ASP A 500 9.39 72.26 -4.65
CA ASP A 500 8.87 73.41 -3.88
C ASP A 500 8.88 73.43 -2.34
#